data_AF-A0A2R7MLZ3-F1
#
_entry.id   AF-A0A2R7MLZ3-F1
#
_cell.length_a   1.000
_cell.length_b   1.000
_cell.length_c   1.000
_cell.angle_alpha   90.00
_cell.angle_beta   90.00
_cell.angle_gamma   90.00
#
_symmetry.space_group_name_H-M   'P 1'
#
loop_
_entity.id
_entity.type
_entity.pdbx_description
1 polymer ?
#
loop_
_entity_poly.entity_id
_entity_poly.type
_entity_poly.pdbx_seq_one_letter_code
_entity_poly.pdbx_strand_id
1 'polypeptide(L)'
;MIAFSRYVPGVSERPSDFVAANGLRRVVVDAAEVVISPDVLAVQGLFLMARGLYALLIAEQGWPIDSYDNAYESDEDLAAATEELIVAGLAVRWSL
;
A
#
# COMPACT_ATOMS: atom_id res chain seq x y z
N MET A 1 -17.04 24.41 -3.62
CA MET A 1 -16.54 23.70 -4.82
C MET A 1 -17.08 22.29 -4.73
N ILE A 2 -18.06 21.93 -5.55
CA ILE A 2 -18.77 20.65 -5.46
C ILE A 2 -18.07 19.70 -6.44
N ALA A 3 -17.47 18.63 -5.93
CA ALA A 3 -16.88 17.59 -6.77
C ALA A 3 -18.01 16.73 -7.36
N PHE A 4 -18.12 16.70 -8.68
CA PHE A 4 -19.00 15.78 -9.38
C PHE A 4 -18.33 14.41 -9.42
N SER A 5 -18.79 13.47 -8.59
CA SER A 5 -18.53 12.06 -8.83
C SER A 5 -19.27 11.66 -10.11
N ARG A 6 -18.51 11.27 -11.15
CA ARG A 6 -19.09 10.56 -12.30
C ARG A 6 -19.31 9.12 -11.87
N TYR A 7 -20.55 8.81 -11.50
CA TYR A 7 -20.99 7.44 -11.32
C TYR A 7 -20.71 6.60 -12.57
N VAL A 8 -19.83 5.60 -12.45
CA VAL A 8 -19.59 4.56 -13.45
C VAL A 8 -20.28 3.27 -12.95
N PRO A 9 -21.36 2.80 -13.61
CA PRO A 9 -22.05 1.60 -13.16
C PRO A 9 -21.12 0.38 -13.24
N GLY A 10 -20.92 -0.30 -12.12
CA GLY A 10 -20.03 -1.47 -11.99
C GLY A 10 -18.76 -1.21 -11.17
N VAL A 11 -18.46 0.05 -10.87
CA VAL A 11 -17.45 0.42 -9.86
C VAL A 11 -18.20 0.59 -8.55
N SER A 12 -18.11 -0.38 -7.65
CA SER A 12 -18.44 -0.12 -6.25
C SER A 12 -17.50 1.00 -5.80
N GLU A 13 -18.00 2.21 -5.54
CA GLU A 13 -17.25 3.24 -4.83
C GLU A 13 -16.94 2.69 -3.44
N ARG A 14 -15.83 1.96 -3.32
CA ARG A 14 -15.30 1.50 -2.05
C ARG A 14 -14.62 2.70 -1.40
N PRO A 15 -14.71 2.82 -0.07
CA PRO A 15 -13.92 3.83 0.63
C PRO A 15 -12.43 3.51 0.41
N SER A 16 -11.70 4.45 -0.19
CA SER A 16 -10.25 4.37 -0.34
C SER A 16 -9.58 4.14 1.02
N ASP A 17 -8.59 3.25 1.07
CA ASP A 17 -7.75 3.04 2.26
C ASP A 17 -6.31 3.40 1.89
N PHE A 18 -6.00 4.69 2.05
CA PHE A 18 -4.67 5.18 1.74
C PHE A 18 -3.67 4.76 2.81
N VAL A 19 -2.55 4.21 2.38
CA VAL A 19 -1.47 3.73 3.23
C VAL A 19 -0.12 4.22 2.73
N ALA A 20 0.79 4.49 3.66
CA ALA A 20 2.16 4.87 3.37
C ALA A 20 3.15 3.98 4.13
N ALA A 21 4.34 3.78 3.57
CA ALA A 21 5.43 3.11 4.28
C ALA A 21 5.79 3.89 5.55
N ASN A 22 6.00 3.19 6.65
CA ASN A 22 6.43 3.81 7.90
C ASN A 22 7.94 4.07 7.90
N GLY A 23 8.33 5.19 8.51
CA GLY A 23 9.71 5.63 8.68
C GLY A 23 10.30 6.40 7.49
N LEU A 24 11.39 7.13 7.76
CA LEU A 24 12.12 7.87 6.74
C LEU A 24 12.96 6.94 5.88
N ARG A 25 12.86 7.09 4.55
CA ARG A 25 13.65 6.33 3.58
C ARG A 25 14.29 7.25 2.58
N ARG A 26 15.43 6.81 2.06
CA ARG A 26 16.13 7.52 0.99
C ARG A 26 15.29 7.42 -0.29
N VAL A 27 15.05 8.57 -0.91
CA VAL A 27 14.52 8.66 -2.27
C VAL A 27 15.64 8.35 -3.25
N VAL A 28 15.37 7.46 -4.20
CA VAL A 28 16.24 7.11 -5.33
C VAL A 28 15.68 7.72 -6.61
N VAL A 29 16.57 8.12 -7.52
CA VAL A 29 16.18 8.81 -8.76
C VAL A 29 15.42 7.87 -9.69
N ASP A 30 15.81 6.59 -9.73
CA ASP A 30 15.16 5.56 -10.52
C ASP A 30 14.38 4.61 -9.58
N ALA A 31 13.06 4.53 -9.78
CA ALA A 31 12.21 3.62 -9.02
C ALA A 31 12.56 2.14 -9.25
N ALA A 32 13.16 1.80 -10.40
CA ALA A 32 13.64 0.44 -10.67
C ALA A 32 14.86 0.05 -9.81
N GLU A 33 15.56 1.03 -9.24
CA GLU A 33 16.66 0.81 -8.30
C GLU A 33 16.21 0.70 -6.84
N VAL A 34 14.89 0.78 -6.58
CA VAL A 34 14.35 0.61 -5.23
C VAL A 34 14.58 -0.83 -4.76
N VAL A 35 15.36 -0.97 -3.69
CA VAL A 35 15.65 -2.26 -3.06
C VAL A 35 14.81 -2.41 -1.79
N ILE A 36 14.07 -3.52 -1.72
CA ILE A 36 13.39 -3.94 -0.49
C ILE A 36 14.43 -4.55 0.44
N SER A 37 14.52 -4.07 1.68
CA SER A 37 15.46 -4.63 2.65
C SER A 37 15.19 -6.14 2.84
N PRO A 38 16.23 -7.01 2.75
CA PRO A 38 16.10 -8.43 3.03
C PRO A 38 15.51 -8.72 4.41
N ASP A 39 15.71 -7.82 5.37
CA ASP A 39 15.20 -7.96 6.74
C ASP A 39 13.66 -7.98 6.76
N VAL A 40 13.01 -7.21 5.88
CA VAL A 40 11.54 -7.19 5.77
C VAL A 40 11.03 -8.46 5.12
N LEU A 41 11.76 -8.99 4.12
CA LEU A 41 11.47 -10.30 3.52
C LEU A 41 11.74 -11.46 4.50
N ALA A 42 12.56 -11.23 5.52
CA ALA A 42 12.89 -12.21 6.56
C ALA A 42 11.96 -12.14 7.78
N VAL A 43 11.09 -11.13 7.89
CA VAL A 43 10.11 -11.04 8.99
C VAL A 43 9.21 -12.29 8.96
N GLN A 44 9.36 -13.11 10.01
CA GLN A 44 8.52 -14.28 10.23
C GLN A 44 7.12 -13.81 10.58
N GLY A 45 6.13 -14.38 9.91
CA GLY A 45 4.72 -14.02 10.11
C GLY A 45 4.17 -12.98 9.15
N LEU A 46 4.97 -12.45 8.20
CA LEU A 46 4.46 -11.66 7.07
C LEU A 46 4.06 -12.56 5.90
N PHE A 47 2.80 -12.53 5.48
CA PHE A 47 2.30 -13.21 4.29
C PHE A 47 2.82 -12.59 2.99
N LEU A 48 2.79 -13.38 1.92
CA LEU A 48 3.30 -12.97 0.61
C LEU A 48 2.61 -11.70 0.09
N MET A 49 1.30 -11.59 0.31
CA MET A 49 0.52 -10.41 -0.09
C MET A 49 0.98 -9.14 0.62
N ALA A 50 1.16 -9.17 1.95
CA ALA A 50 1.70 -8.03 2.68
C ALA A 50 3.11 -7.65 2.22
N ARG A 51 3.96 -8.63 1.90
CA ARG A 51 5.30 -8.36 1.33
C ARG A 51 5.23 -7.67 -0.03
N GLY A 52 4.31 -8.11 -0.89
CA GLY A 52 4.06 -7.49 -2.20
C GLY A 52 3.54 -6.06 -2.08
N LEU A 53 2.53 -5.85 -1.22
CA LEU A 53 1.99 -4.51 -0.95
C LEU A 53 3.07 -3.59 -0.37
N TYR A 54 3.90 -4.11 0.54
CA TYR A 54 5.03 -3.35 1.08
C TYR A 54 6.05 -2.98 0.02
N ALA A 55 6.36 -3.88 -0.92
CA ALA A 55 7.24 -3.58 -2.04
C ALA A 55 6.73 -2.36 -2.83
N LEU A 56 5.44 -2.31 -3.10
CA LEU A 56 4.78 -1.20 -3.79
C LEU A 56 4.92 0.10 -2.98
N LEU A 57 4.65 0.06 -1.66
CA LEU A 57 4.84 1.23 -0.79
C LEU A 57 6.28 1.78 -0.82
N ILE A 58 7.28 0.91 -0.94
CA ILE A 58 8.68 1.36 -1.04
C ILE A 58 8.96 1.95 -2.42
N ALA A 59 8.41 1.35 -3.48
CA ALA A 59 8.57 1.85 -4.86
C ALA A 59 7.98 3.26 -5.04
N GLU A 60 6.94 3.60 -4.29
CA GLU A 60 6.27 4.91 -4.29
C GLU A 60 7.00 5.96 -3.42
N GLN A 61 8.10 5.57 -2.76
CA GLN A 61 9.06 6.48 -2.12
C GLN A 61 8.43 7.49 -1.13
N GLY A 62 7.40 7.05 -0.40
CA GLY A 62 6.71 7.86 0.61
C GLY A 62 5.43 8.55 0.15
N TRP A 63 5.04 8.37 -1.13
CA TRP A 63 3.70 8.72 -1.56
C TRP A 63 2.68 7.70 -1.01
N PRO A 64 1.60 8.15 -0.36
CA PRO A 64 0.51 7.25 0.03
C PRO A 64 -0.15 6.64 -1.21
N ILE A 65 -0.43 5.35 -1.16
CA ILE A 65 -1.21 4.64 -2.19
C ILE A 65 -2.57 4.21 -1.64
N ASP A 66 -3.56 4.09 -2.50
CA ASP A 66 -4.79 3.36 -2.18
C ASP A 66 -4.55 1.87 -2.46
N SER A 67 -4.64 1.03 -1.42
CA SER A 67 -4.40 -0.42 -1.55
C SER A 67 -5.32 -1.10 -2.56
N TYR A 68 -6.48 -0.49 -2.88
CA TYR A 68 -7.48 -1.06 -3.78
C TYR A 68 -7.39 -0.52 -5.22
N ASP A 69 -6.57 0.51 -5.48
CA ASP A 69 -6.53 1.12 -6.81
C ASP A 69 -5.85 0.20 -7.83
N ASN A 70 -6.59 -0.15 -8.89
CA ASN A 70 -6.17 -1.06 -9.97
C ASN A 70 -5.65 -2.44 -9.50
N ALA A 71 -6.06 -2.90 -8.32
CA ALA A 71 -5.63 -4.18 -7.78
C ALA A 71 -6.29 -5.36 -8.52
N TYR A 72 -5.52 -6.44 -8.72
CA TYR A 72 -6.03 -7.70 -9.28
C TYR A 72 -6.55 -8.64 -8.19
N GLU A 73 -6.16 -8.39 -6.95
CA GLU A 73 -6.43 -9.21 -5.77
C GLU A 73 -7.76 -8.86 -5.11
N SER A 74 -8.24 -9.74 -4.23
CA SER A 74 -9.51 -9.53 -3.54
C SER A 74 -9.37 -8.47 -2.44
N ASP A 75 -10.45 -7.75 -2.16
CA ASP A 75 -10.47 -6.75 -1.08
C ASP A 75 -10.11 -7.34 0.27
N GLU A 76 -10.56 -8.57 0.53
CA GLU A 76 -10.31 -9.27 1.78
C GLU A 76 -8.82 -9.53 1.95
N ASP A 77 -8.14 -9.97 0.89
CA ASP A 77 -6.70 -10.20 0.89
C ASP A 77 -5.92 -8.88 1.05
N LEU A 78 -6.37 -7.81 0.38
CA LEU A 78 -5.74 -6.49 0.44
C LEU A 78 -5.93 -5.82 1.81
N ALA A 79 -7.12 -5.96 2.40
CA ALA A 79 -7.40 -5.47 3.74
C ALA A 79 -6.57 -6.24 4.78
N ALA A 80 -6.50 -7.57 4.67
CA ALA A 80 -5.68 -8.39 5.55
C ALA A 80 -4.19 -8.04 5.43
N ALA A 81 -3.68 -7.89 4.20
CA ALA A 81 -2.30 -7.48 3.95
C ALA A 81 -1.99 -6.08 4.51
N THR A 82 -2.93 -5.15 4.36
CA THR A 82 -2.80 -3.79 4.91
C THR A 82 -2.70 -3.81 6.44
N GLU A 83 -3.62 -4.52 7.11
CA GLU A 83 -3.60 -4.65 8.57
C GLU A 83 -2.33 -5.33 9.07
N GLU A 84 -1.86 -6.35 8.36
CA GLU A 84 -0.63 -7.07 8.69
C GLU A 84 0.59 -6.13 8.68
N LEU A 85 0.70 -5.26 7.66
CA LEU A 85 1.77 -4.26 7.59
C LEU A 85 1.68 -3.20 8.68
N ILE A 86 0.47 -2.78 9.06
CA ILE A 86 0.24 -1.82 10.13
C ILE A 86 0.64 -2.43 11.48
N VAL A 87 0.19 -3.66 11.77
CA VAL A 87 0.53 -4.38 13.02
C VAL A 87 2.03 -4.65 13.12
N ALA A 88 2.69 -4.96 11.99
CA ALA A 88 4.15 -5.10 11.92
C ALA A 88 4.91 -3.77 12.05
N GLY A 89 4.21 -2.62 12.08
CA GLY A 89 4.81 -1.29 12.16
C GLY A 89 5.51 -0.85 10.88
N LEU A 90 5.22 -1.49 9.75
CA LEU A 90 5.84 -1.26 8.44
C LEU A 90 5.06 -0.26 7.58
N ALA A 91 3.77 -0.08 7.85
CA ALA A 91 2.92 0.90 7.18
C ALA A 91 2.07 1.68 8.19
N VAL A 92 1.54 2.81 7.75
CA VAL A 92 0.60 3.64 8.51
C VAL A 92 -0.60 3.97 7.62
N ARG A 93 -1.80 3.99 8.20
CA ARG A 93 -2.98 4.56 7.54
C ARG A 93 -2.78 6.06 7.39
N TRP A 94 -3.02 6.54 6.18
CA TRP A 94 -2.92 7.93 5.82
C TRP A 94 -4.31 8.55 5.80
N SER A 95 -4.71 9.15 6.93
CA SER A 95 -5.89 10.01 6.98
C SER A 95 -5.47 11.47 6.83
N LEU A 96 -5.93 12.13 5.77
CA LEU A 96 -5.89 13.59 5.64
C LEU A 96 -7.15 14.23 6.20
#